data_AF-A0AB34PBW5-F1
#
_entry.id   AF-A0AB34PBW5-F1
#
_cell.length_a   1.000
_cell.length_b   1.000
_cell.length_c   1.000
_cell.angle_alpha   90.00
_cell.angle_beta   90.00
_cell.angle_gamma   90.00
#
_symmetry.space_group_name_H-M   'P 1'
#
loop_
_entity.id
_entity.type
_entity.pdbx_description
1 polymer ?
#
loop_
_entity_poly.entity_id
_entity_poly.type
_entity_poly.pdbx_seq_one_letter_code
_entity_poly.pdbx_strand_id
1 'polypeptide(L)'
;MDVHMLAKFLKTALLGVCILLAVVAALYAVSQRWPIPDAQRQALAQLRQPLPPLRGANMFAALWSLSYAVPEAQRETVLARDVERLNRLPRQAQFRSAVADYPRLPSWPATAPALCSASAGGCLQQVREQPQAYADALDAQAPMLSRMRALANYTDYRSPFPPRADMTLPELPRMPLSMTASALDFVQGRTTQALSDVCTSAQVARVLLRSSDNLAVTMIGAAMLRGNAQLFADMLAELPAQAPLPAQCAAAFAPAAMEEISLCNALHGESRLVFSMLQDASVQDGDRDWLDRISPRLLDRERTQALLAPTFTWACSAPVRALLAQDQALPPGMVATPDTATVACVANATGCLLVSAARPDYANYQHKLQDTAAAVHTVAALLWLRDRPADTRPLAQRLAELPPALRGQMRPLQAGGDGKHLTIARYARREDGAGDDRWPLPASRLAERASTTIQ
;
A
#
# COMPACT_ATOMS: atom_id res chain seq x y z
N MET A 1 -13.37 -60.57 -36.45
CA MET A 1 -12.71 -59.33 -36.93
C MET A 1 -11.42 -59.76 -37.62
N ASP A 2 -11.33 -59.52 -38.93
CA ASP A 2 -10.29 -60.08 -39.80
C ASP A 2 -8.90 -59.53 -39.44
N VAL A 3 -7.90 -60.40 -39.26
CA VAL A 3 -6.53 -60.01 -38.81
C VAL A 3 -5.92 -58.95 -39.75
N HIS A 4 -6.27 -59.01 -41.03
CA HIS A 4 -5.84 -58.05 -42.05
C HIS A 4 -6.48 -56.66 -41.90
N MET A 5 -7.75 -56.59 -41.47
CA MET A 5 -8.44 -55.32 -41.17
C MET A 5 -7.88 -54.68 -39.90
N LEU A 6 -7.60 -55.49 -38.86
CA LEU A 6 -7.01 -55.00 -37.62
C LEU A 6 -5.61 -54.40 -37.84
N ALA A 7 -4.77 -55.03 -38.66
CA ALA A 7 -3.43 -54.55 -38.97
C ALA A 7 -3.42 -53.26 -39.80
N LYS A 8 -4.36 -53.10 -40.75
CA LYS A 8 -4.52 -51.83 -41.50
C LYS A 8 -4.98 -50.70 -40.58
N PHE A 9 -5.97 -50.96 -39.72
CA PHE A 9 -6.46 -49.98 -38.75
C PHE A 9 -5.37 -49.52 -37.78
N LEU A 10 -4.56 -50.46 -37.24
CA LEU A 10 -3.44 -50.13 -36.37
C LEU A 10 -2.39 -49.26 -37.08
N LYS A 11 -2.07 -49.55 -38.35
CA LYS A 11 -1.11 -48.76 -39.14
C LYS A 11 -1.61 -47.35 -39.41
N THR A 12 -2.88 -47.18 -39.77
CA THR A 12 -3.48 -45.85 -39.98
C THR A 12 -3.57 -45.06 -38.67
N ALA A 13 -3.92 -45.73 -37.57
CA ALA A 13 -3.94 -45.11 -36.24
C ALA A 13 -2.53 -44.68 -35.81
N LEU A 14 -1.52 -45.53 -35.98
CA LEU A 14 -0.13 -45.21 -35.68
C LEU A 14 0.39 -44.06 -36.54
N LEU A 15 0.10 -44.05 -37.83
CA LEU A 15 0.48 -42.95 -38.73
C LEU A 15 -0.18 -41.64 -38.30
N GLY A 16 -1.47 -41.68 -37.94
CA GLY A 16 -2.19 -40.53 -37.39
C GLY A 16 -1.54 -39.99 -36.11
N VAL A 17 -1.15 -40.88 -35.18
CA VAL A 17 -0.43 -40.50 -33.96
C VAL A 17 0.94 -39.90 -34.29
N CYS A 18 1.71 -40.47 -35.21
CA CYS A 18 3.00 -39.92 -35.61
C CYS A 18 2.88 -38.53 -36.24
N ILE A 19 1.88 -38.31 -37.11
CA ILE A 19 1.61 -36.99 -37.69
C ILE A 19 1.25 -36.00 -36.60
N LEU A 20 0.38 -36.37 -35.66
CA LEU A 20 0.01 -35.51 -34.54
C LEU A 20 1.23 -35.13 -33.69
N LEU A 21 2.08 -36.10 -33.35
CA LEU A 21 3.32 -35.84 -32.59
C LEU A 21 4.27 -34.91 -33.36
N ALA A 22 4.41 -35.09 -34.68
CA ALA A 22 5.22 -34.22 -35.52
C ALA A 22 4.68 -32.77 -35.54
N VAL A 23 3.35 -32.59 -35.64
CA VAL A 23 2.72 -31.27 -35.58
C VAL A 23 2.95 -30.63 -34.21
N VAL A 24 2.76 -31.36 -33.12
CA VAL A 24 3.01 -30.86 -31.76
C VAL A 24 4.48 -30.45 -31.56
N ALA A 25 5.43 -31.27 -32.03
CA ALA A 25 6.85 -30.94 -31.96
C ALA A 25 7.21 -29.71 -32.80
N ALA A 26 6.63 -29.57 -34.00
CA ALA A 26 6.81 -28.40 -34.84
C ALA A 26 6.26 -27.13 -34.19
N LEU A 27 5.04 -27.18 -33.64
CA LEU A 27 4.43 -26.05 -32.91
C LEU A 27 5.27 -25.66 -31.69
N TYR A 28 5.76 -26.63 -30.93
CA TYR A 28 6.64 -26.38 -29.80
C TYR A 28 7.97 -25.73 -30.22
N ALA A 29 8.60 -26.22 -31.29
CA ALA A 29 9.85 -25.65 -31.81
C ALA A 29 9.67 -24.22 -32.36
N VAL A 30 8.56 -23.96 -33.06
CA VAL A 30 8.19 -22.61 -33.51
C VAL A 30 7.98 -21.69 -32.31
N SER A 31 7.24 -22.16 -31.30
CA SER A 31 6.97 -21.42 -30.07
C SER A 31 8.25 -21.06 -29.30
N GLN A 32 9.19 -22.00 -29.15
CA GLN A 32 10.48 -21.75 -28.51
C GLN A 32 11.33 -20.69 -29.21
N ARG A 33 11.16 -20.51 -30.52
CA ARG A 33 11.89 -19.49 -31.31
C ARG A 33 11.09 -18.21 -31.52
N TRP A 34 9.83 -18.18 -31.07
CA TRP A 34 8.98 -17.01 -31.20
C TRP A 34 9.58 -15.84 -30.41
N PRO A 35 9.75 -14.64 -30.99
CA PRO A 35 10.40 -13.54 -30.30
C PRO A 35 9.53 -12.99 -29.15
N ILE A 36 10.17 -12.57 -28.05
CA ILE A 36 9.50 -11.78 -27.01
C ILE A 36 9.21 -10.39 -27.62
N PRO A 37 7.97 -9.86 -27.60
CA PRO A 37 7.65 -8.54 -28.11
C PRO A 37 8.53 -7.41 -27.54
N ASP A 38 8.87 -6.41 -28.36
CA ASP A 38 9.77 -5.30 -27.97
C ASP A 38 9.29 -4.55 -26.72
N ALA A 39 7.98 -4.29 -26.62
CA ALA A 39 7.38 -3.63 -25.46
C ALA A 39 7.60 -4.43 -24.15
N GLN A 40 7.50 -5.76 -24.21
CA GLN A 40 7.76 -6.64 -23.08
C GLN A 40 9.24 -6.64 -22.70
N ARG A 41 10.15 -6.65 -23.69
CA ARG A 41 11.60 -6.57 -23.44
C ARG A 41 11.99 -5.24 -22.80
N GLN A 42 11.43 -4.13 -23.27
CA GLN A 42 11.67 -2.80 -22.72
C GLN A 42 11.14 -2.67 -21.28
N ALA A 43 9.92 -3.15 -21.02
CA ALA A 43 9.34 -3.18 -19.68
C ALA A 43 10.19 -4.04 -18.72
N LEU A 44 10.65 -5.21 -19.17
CA LEU A 44 11.51 -6.07 -18.35
C LEU A 44 12.86 -5.43 -18.07
N ALA A 45 13.46 -4.75 -19.06
CA ALA A 45 14.70 -4.01 -18.88
C ALA A 45 14.54 -2.88 -17.87
N GLN A 46 13.41 -2.17 -17.87
CA GLN A 46 13.08 -1.15 -16.87
C GLN A 46 13.00 -1.73 -15.45
N LEU A 47 12.34 -2.89 -15.26
CA LEU A 47 12.24 -3.55 -13.95
C LEU A 47 13.58 -4.09 -13.43
N ARG A 48 14.50 -4.43 -14.33
CA ARG A 48 15.86 -4.91 -14.00
C ARG A 48 16.81 -3.78 -13.59
N GLN A 49 16.41 -2.52 -13.73
CA GLN A 49 17.22 -1.39 -13.27
C GLN A 49 17.41 -1.43 -11.74
N PRO A 50 18.58 -1.00 -11.23
CA PRO A 50 18.79 -0.93 -9.79
C PRO A 50 17.81 0.06 -9.15
N LEU A 51 17.42 -0.23 -7.91
CA LEU A 51 16.60 0.71 -7.13
C LEU A 51 17.39 2.01 -6.91
N PRO A 52 16.70 3.16 -6.85
CA PRO A 52 17.34 4.41 -6.49
C PRO A 52 17.99 4.32 -5.09
N PRO A 53 19.04 5.11 -4.82
CA PRO A 53 19.65 5.18 -3.49
C PRO A 53 18.63 5.69 -2.46
N LEU A 54 18.86 5.37 -1.18
CA LEU A 54 18.08 5.94 -0.08
C LEU A 54 18.31 7.45 -0.02
N ARG A 55 17.25 8.19 0.28
CA ARG A 55 17.27 9.65 0.45
C ARG A 55 17.72 10.08 1.85
N GLY A 56 17.90 9.14 2.76
CA GLY A 56 18.43 9.38 4.10
C GLY A 56 18.30 8.16 4.99
N ALA A 57 18.08 8.38 6.29
CA ALA A 57 18.01 7.31 7.28
C ALA A 57 16.85 6.34 6.99
N ASN A 58 17.18 5.05 6.96
CA ASN A 58 16.23 3.98 6.65
C ASN A 58 15.42 3.57 7.89
N MET A 59 14.10 3.65 7.82
CA MET A 59 13.19 3.30 8.92
C MET A 59 13.15 1.79 9.24
N PHE A 60 13.66 0.93 8.35
CA PHE A 60 13.46 -0.51 8.46
C PHE A 60 13.94 -1.11 9.79
N ALA A 61 15.11 -0.74 10.30
CA ALA A 61 15.62 -1.28 11.56
C ALA A 61 14.73 -0.93 12.77
N ALA A 62 14.15 0.28 12.76
CA ALA A 62 13.22 0.72 13.79
C ALA A 62 11.90 -0.05 13.73
N LEU A 63 11.39 -0.34 12.53
CA LEU A 63 10.18 -1.14 12.35
C LEU A 63 10.40 -2.61 12.68
N TRP A 64 11.50 -3.19 12.19
CA TRP A 64 11.86 -4.59 12.43
C TRP A 64 11.93 -4.93 13.93
N SER A 65 12.34 -3.96 14.76
CA SER A 65 12.45 -4.09 16.21
C SER A 65 11.30 -3.43 16.98
N LEU A 66 10.26 -2.94 16.31
CA LEU A 66 9.24 -2.06 16.92
C LEU A 66 8.57 -2.69 18.14
N SER A 67 8.18 -3.96 18.03
CA SER A 67 7.50 -4.74 19.06
C SER A 67 8.42 -5.33 20.14
N TYR A 68 9.73 -5.09 20.09
CA TYR A 68 10.73 -5.71 20.96
C TYR A 68 11.58 -4.67 21.69
N ALA A 69 11.95 -4.92 22.94
CA ALA A 69 12.78 -4.04 23.77
C ALA A 69 14.27 -4.02 23.35
N VAL A 70 14.56 -3.92 22.05
CA VAL A 70 15.91 -3.75 21.49
C VAL A 70 16.40 -2.32 21.75
N PRO A 71 17.56 -2.12 22.41
CA PRO A 71 18.16 -0.79 22.56
C PRO A 71 18.43 -0.14 21.20
N GLU A 72 18.23 1.17 21.09
CA GLU A 72 18.34 1.90 19.81
C GLU A 72 19.70 1.69 19.13
N ALA A 73 20.79 1.81 19.90
CA ALA A 73 22.15 1.58 19.41
C ALA A 73 22.42 0.16 18.89
N GLN A 74 21.57 -0.82 19.23
CA GLN A 74 21.73 -2.22 18.79
C GLN A 74 20.86 -2.58 17.59
N ARG A 75 19.84 -1.77 17.24
CA ARG A 75 18.84 -2.13 16.21
C ARG A 75 19.47 -2.47 14.87
N GLU A 76 20.41 -1.66 14.40
CA GLU A 76 21.12 -1.89 13.14
C GLU A 76 21.99 -3.15 13.18
N THR A 77 22.64 -3.42 14.32
CA THR A 77 23.45 -4.64 14.48
C THR A 77 22.57 -5.90 14.49
N VAL A 78 21.41 -5.85 15.15
CA VAL A 78 20.44 -6.96 15.18
C VAL A 78 19.88 -7.21 13.78
N LEU A 79 19.51 -6.14 13.05
CA LEU A 79 19.06 -6.23 11.67
C LEU A 79 20.14 -6.83 10.75
N ALA A 80 21.39 -6.37 10.86
CA ALA A 80 22.49 -6.88 10.04
C ALA A 80 22.69 -8.39 10.22
N ARG A 81 22.60 -8.90 11.46
CA ARG A 81 22.65 -10.34 11.75
C ARG A 81 21.51 -11.10 11.06
N ASP A 82 20.30 -10.54 11.07
CA ASP A 82 19.14 -11.16 10.43
C ASP A 82 19.26 -11.18 8.90
N VAL A 83 19.74 -10.10 8.30
CA VAL A 83 20.04 -10.04 6.86
C VAL A 83 21.08 -11.10 6.49
N GLU A 84 22.17 -11.20 7.25
CA GLU A 84 23.22 -12.19 7.02
C GLU A 84 22.70 -13.63 7.15
N ARG A 85 21.93 -13.93 8.21
CA ARG A 85 21.29 -15.23 8.41
C ARG A 85 20.40 -15.58 7.23
N LEU A 86 19.57 -14.64 6.81
CA LEU A 86 18.60 -14.87 5.74
C LEU A 86 19.26 -15.08 4.37
N ASN A 87 20.36 -14.37 4.10
CA ASN A 87 21.15 -14.57 2.87
C ASN A 87 21.79 -15.96 2.80
N ARG A 88 22.06 -16.60 3.95
CA ARG A 88 22.61 -17.97 4.02
C ARG A 88 21.54 -19.04 4.15
N LEU A 89 20.35 -18.68 4.61
CA LEU A 89 19.28 -19.62 4.92
C LEU A 89 18.67 -20.18 3.61
N PRO A 90 18.62 -21.51 3.43
CA PRO A 90 17.93 -22.11 2.31
C PRO A 90 16.49 -21.58 2.16
N ARG A 91 16.00 -21.54 0.92
CA ARG A 91 14.61 -21.18 0.67
C ARG A 91 13.68 -22.19 1.35
N GLN A 92 12.57 -21.75 1.95
CA GLN A 92 11.62 -22.57 2.74
C GLN A 92 12.07 -23.02 4.13
N ALA A 93 13.34 -22.84 4.50
CA ALA A 93 13.76 -23.11 5.88
C ALA A 93 13.19 -22.05 6.84
N GLN A 94 12.82 -22.48 8.05
CA GLN A 94 12.22 -21.60 9.05
C GLN A 94 13.22 -20.51 9.48
N PHE A 95 12.82 -19.25 9.31
CA PHE A 95 13.61 -18.11 9.76
C PHE A 95 13.29 -17.76 11.21
N ARG A 96 14.32 -17.70 12.07
CA ARG A 96 14.22 -17.14 13.42
C ARG A 96 15.05 -15.86 13.50
N SER A 97 14.35 -14.75 13.67
CA SER A 97 14.96 -13.44 13.85
C SER A 97 15.69 -13.30 15.19
N ALA A 98 16.81 -12.59 15.19
CA ALA A 98 17.54 -12.16 16.38
C ALA A 98 16.76 -11.13 17.22
N VAL A 99 15.77 -10.43 16.66
CA VAL A 99 14.91 -9.53 17.47
C VAL A 99 14.10 -10.31 18.51
N ALA A 100 13.81 -11.60 18.24
CA ALA A 100 13.06 -12.47 19.14
C ALA A 100 13.82 -12.85 20.42
N ASP A 101 15.12 -12.56 20.48
CA ASP A 101 15.93 -12.78 21.69
C ASP A 101 15.75 -11.63 22.71
N TYR A 102 15.01 -10.58 22.35
CA TYR A 102 14.68 -9.45 23.23
C TYR A 102 13.24 -9.58 23.76
N PRO A 103 12.93 -9.03 24.95
CA PRO A 103 11.57 -9.03 25.48
C PRO A 103 10.59 -8.32 24.53
N ARG A 104 9.40 -8.89 24.33
CA ARG A 104 8.32 -8.20 23.62
C ARG A 104 7.74 -7.07 24.48
N LEU A 105 7.37 -5.97 23.82
CA LEU A 105 6.61 -4.90 24.46
C LEU A 105 5.18 -5.37 24.76
N PRO A 106 4.52 -4.82 25.80
CA PRO A 106 3.16 -5.20 26.17
C PRO A 106 2.18 -5.11 25.00
N SER A 107 1.30 -6.10 24.86
CA SER A 107 0.15 -6.01 23.96
C SER A 107 -0.90 -5.03 24.51
N TRP A 108 -1.81 -4.59 23.65
CA TRP A 108 -2.99 -3.87 24.12
C TRP A 108 -3.73 -4.70 25.19
N PRO A 109 -4.15 -4.13 26.33
CA PRO A 109 -4.81 -4.90 27.37
C PRO A 109 -6.12 -5.52 26.87
N ALA A 110 -6.38 -6.80 27.16
CA ALA A 110 -7.57 -7.50 26.67
C ALA A 110 -8.89 -6.91 27.22
N THR A 111 -8.84 -6.26 28.37
CA THR A 111 -9.98 -5.59 29.03
C THR A 111 -10.14 -4.14 28.59
N ALA A 112 -9.21 -3.59 27.80
CA ALA A 112 -9.27 -2.20 27.38
C ALA A 112 -10.27 -2.01 26.22
N PRO A 113 -10.86 -0.82 26.08
CA PRO A 113 -11.72 -0.50 24.94
C PRO A 113 -11.00 -0.70 23.60
N ALA A 114 -11.76 -0.91 22.53
CA ALA A 114 -11.19 -1.04 21.19
C ALA A 114 -10.41 0.23 20.79
N LEU A 115 -9.27 0.04 20.11
CA LEU A 115 -8.51 1.16 19.54
C LEU A 115 -9.31 1.86 18.44
N CYS A 116 -9.02 3.14 18.22
CA CYS A 116 -9.57 3.88 17.09
C CYS A 116 -9.24 3.23 15.75
N SER A 117 -10.18 3.27 14.81
CA SER A 117 -9.97 2.83 13.44
C SER A 117 -9.84 4.01 12.48
N ALA A 118 -9.00 3.85 11.46
CA ALA A 118 -8.87 4.80 10.35
C ALA A 118 -10.14 4.88 9.47
N SER A 119 -10.99 3.83 9.47
CA SER A 119 -12.13 3.71 8.56
C SER A 119 -13.49 4.09 9.16
N ALA A 120 -13.63 4.08 10.50
CA ALA A 120 -14.92 4.21 11.16
C ALA A 120 -15.35 5.65 11.49
N GLY A 121 -14.43 6.62 11.39
CA GLY A 121 -14.67 7.98 11.92
C GLY A 121 -14.93 7.98 13.43
N GLY A 122 -15.22 9.13 14.03
CA GLY A 122 -15.74 9.19 15.41
C GLY A 122 -14.76 8.87 16.54
N CYS A 123 -13.46 8.72 16.26
CA CYS A 123 -12.44 8.40 17.27
C CYS A 123 -12.47 9.34 18.50
N LEU A 124 -12.64 10.65 18.29
CA LEU A 124 -12.75 11.60 19.41
C LEU A 124 -13.95 11.32 20.32
N GLN A 125 -15.10 10.96 19.73
CA GLN A 125 -16.30 10.64 20.48
C GLN A 125 -16.14 9.33 21.25
N GLN A 126 -15.60 8.30 20.60
CA GLN A 126 -15.31 7.01 21.22
C GLN A 126 -14.40 7.16 22.44
N VAL A 127 -13.33 7.96 22.33
CA VAL A 127 -12.42 8.21 23.46
C VAL A 127 -13.08 9.03 24.56
N ARG A 128 -13.95 9.99 24.21
CA ARG A 128 -14.70 10.82 25.17
C ARG A 128 -15.70 10.02 26.02
N GLU A 129 -16.21 8.91 25.51
CA GLU A 129 -17.13 8.05 26.26
C GLU A 129 -16.44 7.29 27.41
N GLN A 130 -15.14 6.99 27.28
CA GLN A 130 -14.40 6.20 28.27
C GLN A 130 -12.95 6.71 28.47
N PRO A 131 -12.74 8.00 28.79
CA PRO A 131 -11.42 8.63 28.73
C PRO A 131 -10.43 8.01 29.74
N GLN A 132 -10.89 7.64 30.93
CA GLN A 132 -10.02 7.02 31.94
C GLN A 132 -9.59 5.60 31.54
N ALA A 133 -10.50 4.79 30.98
CA ALA A 133 -10.17 3.45 30.52
C ALA A 133 -9.12 3.46 29.39
N TYR A 134 -9.19 4.45 28.50
CA TYR A 134 -8.16 4.67 27.50
C TYR A 134 -6.83 5.15 28.12
N ALA A 135 -6.87 6.05 29.10
CA ALA A 135 -5.67 6.52 29.79
C ALA A 135 -4.92 5.36 30.47
N ASP A 136 -5.62 4.57 31.28
CA ASP A 136 -5.06 3.41 31.98
C ASP A 136 -4.44 2.40 31.01
N ALA A 137 -5.11 2.15 29.87
CA ALA A 137 -4.61 1.24 28.84
C ALA A 137 -3.39 1.78 28.09
N LEU A 138 -3.33 3.10 27.85
CA LEU A 138 -2.23 3.77 27.15
C LEU A 138 -0.97 3.91 28.01
N ASP A 139 -1.10 3.97 29.34
CA ASP A 139 0.05 3.98 30.25
C ASP A 139 0.93 2.74 30.07
N ALA A 140 0.32 1.56 29.92
CA ALA A 140 1.02 0.31 29.60
C ALA A 140 1.68 0.30 28.21
N GLN A 141 1.31 1.24 27.33
CA GLN A 141 1.80 1.37 25.96
C GLN A 141 2.85 2.49 25.79
N ALA A 142 3.22 3.20 26.85
CA ALA A 142 4.17 4.32 26.77
C ALA A 142 5.50 3.98 26.03
N PRO A 143 6.14 2.80 26.24
CA PRO A 143 7.34 2.44 25.48
C PRO A 143 7.10 2.28 23.97
N MET A 144 5.95 1.73 23.57
CA MET A 144 5.58 1.58 22.17
C MET A 144 5.30 2.94 21.52
N LEU A 145 4.53 3.80 22.19
CA LEU A 145 4.22 5.15 21.71
C LEU A 145 5.48 6.01 21.53
N SER A 146 6.44 5.91 22.47
CA SER A 146 7.73 6.59 22.36
C SER A 146 8.49 6.15 21.11
N ARG A 147 8.54 4.84 20.83
CA ARG A 147 9.19 4.29 19.63
C ARG A 147 8.49 4.71 18.34
N MET A 148 7.16 4.72 18.34
CA MET A 148 6.39 5.19 17.19
C MET A 148 6.66 6.67 16.88
N ARG A 149 6.73 7.53 17.90
CA ARG A 149 7.10 8.95 17.74
C ARG A 149 8.51 9.11 17.17
N ALA A 150 9.47 8.27 17.60
CA ALA A 150 10.84 8.29 17.08
C ALA A 150 10.95 7.90 15.60
N LEU A 151 9.93 7.27 14.99
CA LEU A 151 9.92 6.98 13.55
C LEU A 151 9.97 8.24 12.69
N ALA A 152 9.57 9.40 13.22
CA ALA A 152 9.63 10.67 12.49
C ALA A 152 11.08 11.14 12.20
N ASN A 153 12.08 10.55 12.86
CA ASN A 153 13.49 10.84 12.61
C ASN A 153 14.04 10.19 11.33
N TYR A 154 13.25 9.32 10.68
CA TYR A 154 13.64 8.62 9.46
C TYR A 154 13.00 9.28 8.24
N THR A 155 13.74 9.32 7.13
CA THR A 155 13.31 10.04 5.91
C THR A 155 13.02 9.10 4.74
N ASP A 156 13.40 7.83 4.86
CA ASP A 156 13.16 6.82 3.83
C ASP A 156 12.85 5.43 4.41
N TYR A 157 12.33 4.55 3.57
CA TYR A 157 12.06 3.16 3.91
C TYR A 157 12.49 2.23 2.77
N ARG A 158 13.26 1.19 3.13
CA ARG A 158 13.56 0.06 2.23
C ARG A 158 13.91 -1.19 3.04
N SER A 159 13.36 -2.32 2.65
CA SER A 159 13.76 -3.62 3.16
C SER A 159 15.16 -4.00 2.69
N PRO A 160 16.10 -4.34 3.60
CA PRO A 160 17.38 -4.91 3.23
C PRO A 160 17.29 -6.41 2.94
N PHE A 161 16.13 -7.05 3.18
CA PHE A 161 15.97 -8.47 2.95
C PHE A 161 15.87 -8.80 1.46
N PRO A 162 16.40 -9.96 1.03
CA PRO A 162 16.17 -10.46 -0.31
C PRO A 162 14.65 -10.61 -0.56
N PRO A 163 14.17 -10.30 -1.78
CA PRO A 163 12.75 -10.47 -2.12
C PRO A 163 12.42 -11.96 -2.08
N ARG A 164 11.68 -12.40 -1.06
CA ARG A 164 11.24 -13.78 -0.89
C ARG A 164 9.79 -13.80 -0.41
N ALA A 165 9.00 -14.73 -0.92
CA ALA A 165 7.59 -14.88 -0.55
C ALA A 165 7.37 -15.42 0.86
N ASP A 166 8.32 -16.22 1.35
CA ASP A 166 8.29 -16.81 2.69
C ASP A 166 8.73 -15.81 3.79
N MET A 167 9.06 -14.58 3.41
CA MET A 167 9.47 -13.55 4.34
C MET A 167 8.29 -12.77 4.91
N THR A 168 8.27 -12.67 6.24
CA THR A 168 7.33 -11.82 6.94
C THR A 168 7.67 -10.34 6.71
N LEU A 169 6.64 -9.52 6.49
CA LEU A 169 6.78 -8.07 6.57
C LEU A 169 7.34 -7.67 7.95
N PRO A 170 8.09 -6.55 8.05
CA PRO A 170 8.42 -6.01 9.37
C PRO A 170 7.15 -5.68 10.14
N GLU A 171 7.27 -5.56 11.46
CA GLU A 171 6.18 -5.03 12.29
C GLU A 171 5.78 -3.65 11.75
N LEU A 172 4.49 -3.48 11.51
CA LEU A 172 3.94 -2.24 10.97
C LEU A 172 3.70 -1.24 12.10
N PRO A 173 3.82 0.08 11.84
CA PRO A 173 3.40 1.06 12.83
C PRO A 173 1.96 0.80 13.25
N ARG A 174 1.71 0.72 14.56
CA ARG A 174 0.38 0.44 15.13
C ARG A 174 -0.49 1.69 15.06
N MET A 175 -0.89 2.09 13.86
CA MET A 175 -1.68 3.30 13.62
C MET A 175 -2.89 3.47 14.57
N PRO A 176 -3.71 2.43 14.83
CA PRO A 176 -4.80 2.54 15.81
C PRO A 176 -4.34 3.04 17.19
N LEU A 177 -3.16 2.62 17.64
CA LEU A 177 -2.59 3.01 18.93
C LEU A 177 -2.20 4.50 18.95
N SER A 178 -1.48 5.00 17.94
CA SER A 178 -1.11 6.42 17.89
C SER A 178 -2.32 7.33 17.72
N MET A 179 -3.31 6.92 16.91
CA MET A 179 -4.57 7.68 16.76
C MET A 179 -5.33 7.77 18.08
N THR A 180 -5.44 6.66 18.80
CA THR A 180 -6.11 6.62 20.11
C THR A 180 -5.40 7.50 21.13
N ALA A 181 -4.05 7.48 21.15
CA ALA A 181 -3.26 8.35 22.02
C ALA A 181 -3.49 9.84 21.72
N SER A 182 -3.39 10.25 20.45
CA SER A 182 -3.63 11.65 20.09
C SER A 182 -5.07 12.09 20.33
N ALA A 183 -6.05 11.20 20.12
CA ALA A 183 -7.45 11.48 20.44
C ALA A 183 -7.66 11.68 21.95
N LEU A 184 -7.03 10.85 22.79
CA LEU A 184 -7.07 11.01 24.25
C LEU A 184 -6.43 12.32 24.68
N ASP A 185 -5.24 12.65 24.15
CA ASP A 185 -4.59 13.93 24.41
C ASP A 185 -5.51 15.11 24.09
N PHE A 186 -6.21 15.05 22.95
CA PHE A 186 -7.14 16.10 22.55
C PHE A 186 -8.36 16.20 23.48
N VAL A 187 -8.98 15.07 23.81
CA VAL A 187 -10.13 14.98 24.71
C VAL A 187 -9.77 15.50 26.11
N GLN A 188 -8.57 15.19 26.60
CA GLN A 188 -8.07 15.66 27.89
C GLN A 188 -7.50 17.10 27.86
N GLY A 189 -7.69 17.82 26.75
CA GLY A 189 -7.32 19.24 26.63
C GLY A 189 -5.86 19.50 26.28
N ARG A 190 -5.01 18.46 26.12
CA ARG A 190 -3.63 18.56 25.62
C ARG A 190 -3.60 18.76 24.10
N THR A 191 -4.30 19.81 23.64
CA THR A 191 -4.60 20.09 22.24
C THR A 191 -3.34 20.23 21.38
N THR A 192 -2.35 21.02 21.82
CA THR A 192 -1.11 21.22 21.05
C THR A 192 -0.34 19.92 20.87
N GLN A 193 -0.28 19.08 21.92
CA GLN A 193 0.38 17.77 21.85
C GLN A 193 -0.35 16.84 20.88
N ALA A 194 -1.68 16.76 20.98
CA ALA A 194 -2.50 15.94 20.09
C ALA A 194 -2.30 16.30 18.62
N LEU A 195 -2.38 17.59 18.28
CA LEU A 195 -2.16 18.07 16.91
C LEU A 195 -0.72 17.78 16.44
N SER A 196 0.27 17.98 17.32
CA SER A 196 1.66 17.67 17.03
C SER A 196 1.85 16.20 16.68
N ASP A 197 1.26 15.29 17.45
CA ASP A 197 1.44 13.85 17.30
C ASP A 197 0.70 13.29 16.08
N VAL A 198 -0.50 13.79 15.76
CA VAL A 198 -1.20 13.43 14.52
C VAL A 198 -0.40 13.87 13.28
N CYS A 199 0.13 15.10 13.29
CA CYS A 199 0.95 15.59 12.19
C CYS A 199 2.28 14.84 12.07
N THR A 200 2.89 14.44 13.19
CA THR A 200 4.09 13.59 13.22
C THR A 200 3.80 12.21 12.63
N SER A 201 2.68 11.59 13.02
CA SER A 201 2.23 10.30 12.49
C SER A 201 1.93 10.37 10.99
N ALA A 202 1.37 11.49 10.50
CA ALA A 202 1.19 11.72 9.07
C ALA A 202 2.53 11.84 8.31
N GLN A 203 3.57 12.45 8.89
CA GLN A 203 4.89 12.48 8.25
C GLN A 203 5.53 11.09 8.14
N VAL A 204 5.42 10.28 9.20
CA VAL A 204 5.84 8.87 9.18
C VAL A 204 5.10 8.11 8.07
N ALA A 205 3.80 8.32 7.96
CA ALA A 205 2.98 7.71 6.93
C ALA A 205 3.45 8.05 5.50
N ARG A 206 3.88 9.30 5.26
CA ARG A 206 4.44 9.73 3.96
C ARG A 206 5.76 9.02 3.63
N VAL A 207 6.59 8.73 4.62
CA VAL A 207 7.83 7.95 4.40
C VAL A 207 7.48 6.54 3.90
N LEU A 208 6.51 5.89 4.53
CA LEU A 208 6.05 4.54 4.13
C LEU A 208 5.31 4.56 2.79
N LEU A 209 4.51 5.58 2.54
CA LEU A 209 3.79 5.77 1.28
C LEU A 209 4.75 5.82 0.09
N ARG A 210 5.90 6.48 0.25
CA ARG A 210 6.95 6.57 -0.77
C ARG A 210 7.90 5.36 -0.79
N SER A 211 7.58 4.28 -0.07
CA SER A 211 8.32 3.03 -0.13
C SER A 211 8.51 2.59 -1.58
N SER A 212 9.74 2.19 -1.91
CA SER A 212 10.12 1.88 -3.31
C SER A 212 10.21 0.39 -3.62
N ASP A 213 10.00 -0.47 -2.63
CA ASP A 213 10.29 -1.89 -2.75
C ASP A 213 9.16 -2.79 -2.24
N ASN A 214 8.04 -2.23 -1.77
CA ASN A 214 6.96 -3.02 -1.18
C ASN A 214 5.58 -2.34 -1.31
N LEU A 215 4.72 -2.92 -2.14
CA LEU A 215 3.36 -2.43 -2.36
C LEU A 215 2.50 -2.43 -1.10
N ALA A 216 2.62 -3.45 -0.25
CA ALA A 216 1.87 -3.52 1.00
C ALA A 216 2.22 -2.34 1.91
N VAL A 217 3.52 -2.03 2.07
CA VAL A 217 3.98 -0.89 2.88
C VAL A 217 3.49 0.45 2.31
N THR A 218 3.51 0.61 0.98
CA THR A 218 2.93 1.79 0.32
C THR A 218 1.43 1.93 0.65
N MET A 219 0.65 0.84 0.58
CA MET A 219 -0.78 0.86 0.93
C MET A 219 -1.04 1.16 2.41
N ILE A 220 -0.18 0.67 3.30
CA ILE A 220 -0.25 0.98 4.73
C ILE A 220 0.05 2.46 4.99
N GLY A 221 1.10 3.00 4.37
CA GLY A 221 1.41 4.43 4.42
C GLY A 221 0.25 5.30 3.92
N ALA A 222 -0.43 4.88 2.84
CA ALA A 222 -1.61 5.56 2.32
C ALA A 222 -2.75 5.59 3.33
N ALA A 223 -3.10 4.43 3.90
CA ALA A 223 -4.13 4.31 4.93
C ALA A 223 -3.79 5.16 6.16
N MET A 224 -2.52 5.12 6.61
CA MET A 224 -2.01 5.91 7.72
C MET A 224 -2.15 7.41 7.51
N LEU A 225 -1.70 7.91 6.35
CA LEU A 225 -1.74 9.34 6.05
C LEU A 225 -3.18 9.84 6.02
N ARG A 226 -4.06 9.07 5.39
CA ARG A 226 -5.47 9.41 5.27
C ARG A 226 -6.22 9.38 6.60
N GLY A 227 -6.00 8.38 7.45
CA GLY A 227 -6.65 8.36 8.76
C GLY A 227 -6.14 9.45 9.71
N ASN A 228 -4.85 9.80 9.64
CA ASN A 228 -4.33 10.95 10.38
C ASN A 228 -4.87 12.29 9.85
N ALA A 229 -5.07 12.43 8.53
CA ALA A 229 -5.74 13.59 7.93
C ALA A 229 -7.18 13.72 8.45
N GLN A 230 -7.92 12.62 8.53
CA GLN A 230 -9.29 12.61 9.05
C GLN A 230 -9.33 13.00 10.53
N LEU A 231 -8.47 12.39 11.36
CA LEU A 231 -8.39 12.71 12.79
C LEU A 231 -7.99 14.18 13.03
N PHE A 232 -7.06 14.71 12.22
CA PHE A 232 -6.70 16.12 12.27
C PHE A 232 -7.91 17.01 11.94
N ALA A 233 -8.67 16.71 10.88
CA ALA A 233 -9.88 17.45 10.53
C ALA A 233 -10.94 17.38 11.64
N ASP A 234 -11.14 16.22 12.27
CA ASP A 234 -12.04 16.05 13.41
C ASP A 234 -11.62 16.92 14.61
N MET A 235 -10.32 17.01 14.90
CA MET A 235 -9.79 17.93 15.92
C MET A 235 -10.04 19.39 15.56
N LEU A 236 -9.83 19.78 14.29
CA LEU A 236 -10.08 21.16 13.84
C LEU A 236 -11.56 21.56 13.96
N ALA A 237 -12.47 20.61 13.77
CA ALA A 237 -13.90 20.85 13.90
C ALA A 237 -14.30 21.28 15.31
N GLU A 238 -13.56 20.84 16.33
CA GLU A 238 -13.79 21.13 17.75
C GLU A 238 -12.93 22.28 18.30
N LEU A 239 -12.18 22.98 17.44
CA LEU A 239 -11.33 24.10 17.83
C LEU A 239 -11.80 25.43 17.25
N PRO A 240 -11.59 26.55 17.97
CA PRO A 240 -11.73 27.87 17.37
C PRO A 240 -10.79 28.01 16.17
N ALA A 241 -11.25 28.69 15.13
CA ALA A 241 -10.44 28.90 13.92
C ALA A 241 -9.09 29.59 14.24
N GLN A 242 -9.05 30.42 15.29
CA GLN A 242 -7.87 31.16 15.73
C GLN A 242 -6.90 30.33 16.59
N ALA A 243 -7.23 29.08 16.95
CA ALA A 243 -6.31 28.25 17.74
C ALA A 243 -4.96 28.11 16.98
N PRO A 244 -3.80 28.16 17.64
CA PRO A 244 -2.53 27.98 16.96
C PRO A 244 -2.38 26.54 16.45
N LEU A 245 -1.72 26.38 15.30
CA LEU A 245 -1.35 25.07 14.75
C LEU A 245 0.15 24.82 14.89
N PRO A 246 0.58 23.59 15.23
CA PRO A 246 1.98 23.23 15.17
C PRO A 246 2.55 23.39 13.76
N ALA A 247 3.73 24.00 13.63
CA ALA A 247 4.33 24.32 12.34
C ALA A 247 4.57 23.08 11.45
N GLN A 248 4.87 21.93 12.06
CA GLN A 248 5.09 20.67 11.36
C GLN A 248 3.86 20.13 10.63
N CYS A 249 2.65 20.60 10.97
CA CYS A 249 1.43 20.20 10.28
C CYS A 249 1.38 20.70 8.83
N ALA A 250 2.03 21.82 8.52
CA ALA A 250 2.14 22.33 7.16
C ALA A 250 2.89 21.34 6.25
N ALA A 251 4.00 20.76 6.74
CA ALA A 251 4.75 19.74 6.02
C ALA A 251 4.01 18.40 5.95
N ALA A 252 3.33 18.01 7.04
CA ALA A 252 2.57 16.76 7.12
C ALA A 252 1.47 16.68 6.04
N PHE A 253 0.75 17.79 5.82
CA PHE A 253 -0.36 17.87 4.87
C PHE A 253 -0.07 18.76 3.66
N ALA A 254 1.22 18.94 3.32
CA ALA A 254 1.61 19.56 2.06
C ALA A 254 1.06 18.75 0.86
N PRO A 255 0.83 19.36 -0.31
CA PRO A 255 0.38 18.64 -1.50
C PRO A 255 1.20 17.37 -1.76
N ALA A 256 0.53 16.30 -2.18
CA ALA A 256 1.18 15.02 -2.45
C ALA A 256 2.10 15.13 -3.68
N ALA A 257 3.33 14.64 -3.55
CA ALA A 257 4.27 14.55 -4.65
C ALA A 257 3.92 13.39 -5.60
N MET A 258 4.50 13.37 -6.80
CA MET A 258 4.21 12.31 -7.78
C MET A 258 4.53 10.91 -7.25
N GLU A 259 5.57 10.78 -6.43
CA GLU A 259 6.00 9.53 -5.79
C GLU A 259 5.04 9.05 -4.70
N GLU A 260 4.15 9.92 -4.22
CA GLU A 260 3.12 9.61 -3.21
C GLU A 260 1.77 9.25 -3.84
N ILE A 261 1.58 9.61 -5.10
CA ILE A 261 0.33 9.37 -5.83
C ILE A 261 0.46 8.31 -6.92
N SER A 262 1.68 7.92 -7.33
CA SER A 262 1.91 6.89 -8.36
C SER A 262 2.34 5.56 -7.76
N LEU A 263 1.78 4.46 -8.28
CA LEU A 263 2.23 3.11 -7.96
C LEU A 263 3.56 2.69 -8.59
N CYS A 264 4.21 3.54 -9.41
CA CYS A 264 5.40 3.16 -10.18
C CYS A 264 6.48 2.46 -9.34
N ASN A 265 6.92 3.07 -8.24
CA ASN A 265 7.96 2.48 -7.40
C ASN A 265 7.47 1.22 -6.68
N ALA A 266 6.23 1.25 -6.16
CA ALA A 266 5.63 0.11 -5.48
C ALA A 266 5.53 -1.13 -6.39
N LEU A 267 5.17 -0.96 -7.65
CA LEU A 267 5.09 -2.05 -8.63
C LEU A 267 6.46 -2.56 -9.08
N HIS A 268 7.48 -1.70 -9.13
CA HIS A 268 8.86 -2.16 -9.31
C HIS A 268 9.27 -3.09 -8.16
N GLY A 269 8.99 -2.71 -6.91
CA GLY A 269 9.19 -3.57 -5.75
C GLY A 269 8.43 -4.90 -5.83
N GLU A 270 7.13 -4.82 -6.13
CA GLU A 270 6.26 -5.98 -6.29
C GLU A 270 6.78 -6.95 -7.36
N SER A 271 7.27 -6.42 -8.49
CA SER A 271 7.83 -7.25 -9.57
C SER A 271 9.03 -8.09 -9.09
N ARG A 272 9.86 -7.54 -8.20
CA ARG A 272 11.03 -8.27 -7.66
C ARG A 272 10.61 -9.43 -6.78
N LEU A 273 9.54 -9.25 -6.00
CA LEU A 273 8.94 -10.31 -5.19
C LEU A 273 8.31 -11.40 -6.08
N VAL A 274 7.51 -11.00 -7.07
CA VAL A 274 6.89 -11.95 -8.00
C VAL A 274 7.93 -12.70 -8.83
N PHE A 275 8.98 -12.02 -9.28
CA PHE A 275 10.06 -12.65 -10.06
C PHE A 275 10.91 -13.60 -9.22
N SER A 276 11.06 -13.36 -7.91
CA SER A 276 11.73 -14.32 -7.04
C SER A 276 10.88 -15.57 -6.80
N MET A 277 9.55 -15.45 -6.68
CA MET A 277 8.65 -16.61 -6.65
C MET A 277 8.76 -17.47 -7.91
N LEU A 278 8.87 -16.85 -9.09
CA LEU A 278 9.07 -17.58 -10.35
C LEU A 278 10.42 -18.30 -10.41
N GLN A 279 11.45 -17.76 -9.77
CA GLN A 279 12.74 -18.45 -9.65
C GLN A 279 12.64 -19.68 -8.74
N ASP A 280 11.77 -19.63 -7.74
CA ASP A 280 11.57 -20.67 -6.72
C ASP A 280 10.57 -21.75 -7.12
N ALA A 281 9.72 -21.50 -8.12
CA ALA A 281 8.69 -22.43 -8.60
C ALA A 281 9.25 -23.76 -9.18
N SER A 282 10.57 -23.98 -9.14
CA SER A 282 11.21 -25.26 -9.50
C SER A 282 11.80 -25.99 -8.28
N VAL A 283 11.57 -27.30 -8.24
CA VAL A 283 12.18 -28.31 -7.36
C VAL A 283 11.51 -28.44 -6.00
N GLN A 284 10.31 -29.03 -6.01
CA GLN A 284 9.89 -29.93 -4.93
C GLN A 284 10.11 -31.35 -5.45
N ASP A 285 11.23 -31.94 -5.02
CA ASP A 285 11.65 -33.31 -5.31
C ASP A 285 11.03 -34.20 -4.23
N GLY A 286 9.84 -34.74 -4.53
CA GLY A 286 9.07 -35.52 -3.57
C GLY A 286 7.85 -36.13 -4.24
N ASP A 287 8.03 -37.35 -4.75
CA ASP A 287 7.02 -38.31 -5.20
C ASP A 287 5.89 -37.76 -6.09
N ARG A 288 6.20 -37.51 -7.37
CA ARG A 288 5.32 -36.78 -8.28
C ARG A 288 5.01 -37.50 -9.60
N ASP A 289 3.76 -37.34 -10.00
CA ASP A 289 3.11 -37.85 -11.22
C ASP A 289 3.83 -37.34 -12.50
N TRP A 290 3.62 -38.00 -13.65
CA TRP A 290 4.36 -37.69 -14.89
C TRP A 290 4.19 -36.23 -15.35
N LEU A 291 3.03 -35.61 -15.07
CA LEU A 291 2.71 -34.21 -15.38
C LEU A 291 3.64 -33.23 -14.65
N ASP A 292 4.00 -33.52 -13.40
CA ASP A 292 4.87 -32.68 -12.60
C ASP A 292 6.34 -32.71 -13.05
N ARG A 293 6.74 -33.75 -13.80
CA ARG A 293 8.08 -33.82 -14.42
C ARG A 293 8.17 -32.99 -15.71
N ILE A 294 7.04 -32.77 -16.39
CA ILE A 294 6.97 -32.02 -17.65
C ILE A 294 6.68 -30.54 -17.39
N SER A 295 5.89 -30.20 -16.36
CA SER A 295 5.56 -28.83 -15.98
C SER A 295 6.77 -27.87 -15.87
N PRO A 296 7.89 -28.20 -15.20
CA PRO A 296 9.05 -27.30 -15.14
C PRO A 296 9.73 -27.10 -16.49
N ARG A 297 9.55 -28.01 -17.47
CA ARG A 297 10.07 -27.85 -18.85
C ARG A 297 9.17 -26.97 -19.74
N LEU A 298 7.96 -26.66 -19.28
CA LEU A 298 7.01 -25.74 -19.93
C LEU A 298 6.93 -24.37 -19.22
N LEU A 299 7.90 -24.09 -18.33
CA LEU A 299 8.07 -22.80 -17.67
C LEU A 299 9.34 -22.12 -18.20
N ASP A 300 9.19 -21.25 -19.19
CA ASP A 300 10.23 -20.31 -19.59
C ASP A 300 10.14 -19.06 -18.70
N ARG A 301 11.07 -18.96 -17.75
CA ARG A 301 11.08 -17.89 -16.75
C ARG A 301 11.27 -16.52 -17.37
N GLU A 302 12.15 -16.39 -18.36
CA GLU A 302 12.42 -15.10 -18.99
C GLU A 302 11.20 -14.63 -19.77
N ARG A 303 10.56 -15.52 -20.54
CA ARG A 303 9.31 -15.20 -21.23
C ARG A 303 8.18 -14.87 -20.26
N THR A 304 8.09 -15.59 -19.14
CA THR A 304 7.07 -15.33 -18.11
C THR A 304 7.29 -13.97 -17.45
N GLN A 305 8.53 -13.63 -17.11
CA GLN A 305 8.88 -12.31 -16.58
C GLN A 305 8.61 -11.20 -17.60
N ALA A 306 8.97 -11.40 -18.87
CA ALA A 306 8.72 -10.43 -19.93
C ALA A 306 7.22 -10.21 -20.18
N LEU A 307 6.43 -11.29 -20.16
CA LEU A 307 4.98 -11.26 -20.28
C LEU A 307 4.32 -10.48 -19.13
N LEU A 308 4.83 -10.61 -17.91
CA LEU A 308 4.37 -9.87 -16.73
C LEU A 308 4.85 -8.42 -16.67
N ALA A 309 6.00 -8.10 -17.27
CA ALA A 309 6.67 -6.83 -17.04
C ALA A 309 5.78 -5.59 -17.29
N PRO A 310 4.94 -5.52 -18.36
CA PRO A 310 4.03 -4.40 -18.56
C PRO A 310 3.04 -4.18 -17.40
N THR A 311 2.61 -5.23 -16.71
CA THR A 311 1.72 -5.16 -15.53
C THR A 311 2.37 -4.45 -14.35
N PHE A 312 3.71 -4.36 -14.32
CA PHE A 312 4.45 -3.67 -13.27
C PHE A 312 5.03 -2.30 -13.70
N THR A 313 5.03 -1.97 -14.99
CA THR A 313 5.59 -0.70 -15.49
C THR A 313 4.54 0.32 -15.94
N TRP A 314 3.28 -0.07 -16.11
CA TRP A 314 2.22 0.83 -16.60
C TRP A 314 2.11 2.13 -15.78
N ALA A 315 2.24 2.04 -14.45
CA ALA A 315 2.12 3.18 -13.53
C ALA A 315 3.25 4.22 -13.68
N CYS A 316 4.36 3.84 -14.31
CA CYS A 316 5.49 4.71 -14.58
C CYS A 316 5.34 5.52 -15.88
N SER A 317 4.36 5.18 -16.72
CA SER A 317 4.21 5.79 -18.04
C SER A 317 3.83 7.27 -17.96
N ALA A 318 4.30 8.06 -18.93
CA ALA A 318 3.98 9.49 -19.00
C ALA A 318 2.46 9.78 -19.07
N PRO A 319 1.64 9.03 -19.84
CA PRO A 319 0.19 9.21 -19.84
C PRO A 319 -0.43 9.00 -18.45
N VAL A 320 -0.04 7.95 -17.72
CA VAL A 320 -0.57 7.72 -16.36
C VAL A 320 -0.17 8.86 -15.43
N ARG A 321 1.11 9.27 -15.43
CA ARG A 321 1.56 10.39 -14.59
C ARG A 321 0.84 11.71 -14.90
N ALA A 322 0.50 11.97 -16.16
CA ALA A 322 -0.26 13.14 -16.57
C ALA A 322 -1.71 13.12 -16.04
N LEU A 323 -2.35 11.96 -16.03
CA LEU A 323 -3.68 11.78 -15.41
C LEU A 323 -3.63 11.99 -13.90
N LEU A 324 -2.63 11.38 -13.23
CA LEU A 324 -2.47 11.48 -11.79
C LEU A 324 -2.20 12.93 -11.34
N ALA A 325 -1.39 13.68 -12.11
CA ALA A 325 -1.13 15.09 -11.84
C ALA A 325 -2.40 15.97 -11.89
N GLN A 326 -3.41 15.56 -12.66
CA GLN A 326 -4.70 16.25 -12.78
C GLN A 326 -5.77 15.68 -11.86
N ASP A 327 -5.40 14.70 -11.01
CA ASP A 327 -6.32 13.93 -10.19
C ASP A 327 -7.48 13.30 -10.98
N GLN A 328 -7.20 12.84 -12.20
CA GLN A 328 -8.18 12.13 -13.02
C GLN A 328 -8.22 10.65 -12.62
N ALA A 329 -9.42 10.10 -12.43
CA ALA A 329 -9.62 8.68 -12.18
C ALA A 329 -8.89 7.83 -13.23
N LEU A 330 -8.13 6.83 -12.79
CA LEU A 330 -7.49 5.88 -13.70
C LEU A 330 -8.57 5.19 -14.56
N PRO A 331 -8.57 5.36 -15.90
CA PRO A 331 -9.55 4.72 -16.77
C PRO A 331 -9.42 3.19 -16.79
N PRO A 332 -10.52 2.46 -17.06
CA PRO A 332 -10.46 1.04 -17.34
C PRO A 332 -9.48 0.75 -18.50
N GLY A 333 -8.71 -0.34 -18.39
CA GLY A 333 -7.77 -0.77 -19.44
C GLY A 333 -6.40 -0.10 -19.43
N MET A 334 -6.15 0.88 -18.55
CA MET A 334 -4.81 1.45 -18.36
C MET A 334 -3.83 0.49 -17.65
N VAL A 335 -4.35 -0.43 -16.85
CA VAL A 335 -3.54 -1.49 -16.25
C VAL A 335 -3.29 -2.55 -17.31
N ALA A 336 -2.01 -2.74 -17.67
CA ALA A 336 -1.64 -3.70 -18.70
C ALA A 336 -1.97 -5.13 -18.25
N THR A 337 -2.79 -5.82 -19.04
CA THR A 337 -3.10 -7.24 -18.84
C THR A 337 -2.22 -8.09 -19.75
N PRO A 338 -1.57 -9.15 -19.22
CA PRO A 338 -0.78 -10.05 -20.05
C PRO A 338 -1.63 -10.79 -21.09
N ASP A 339 -1.18 -10.81 -22.34
CA ASP A 339 -1.81 -11.60 -23.40
C ASP A 339 -1.26 -13.03 -23.40
N THR A 340 -2.09 -13.97 -22.96
CA THR A 340 -1.76 -15.40 -22.85
C THR A 340 -2.23 -16.22 -24.04
N ALA A 341 -2.89 -15.63 -25.04
CA ALA A 341 -3.41 -16.31 -26.22
C ALA A 341 -2.41 -16.25 -27.40
N THR A 342 -1.12 -16.40 -27.11
CA THR A 342 -0.03 -16.21 -28.09
C THR A 342 0.69 -17.52 -28.42
N VAL A 343 1.30 -17.58 -29.61
CA VAL A 343 2.14 -18.73 -30.03
C VAL A 343 3.25 -19.01 -29.02
N ALA A 344 3.78 -17.98 -28.36
CA ALA A 344 4.81 -18.11 -27.33
C ALA A 344 4.37 -18.94 -26.11
N CYS A 345 3.06 -19.07 -25.86
CA CYS A 345 2.53 -19.85 -24.73
C CYS A 345 2.56 -21.36 -24.95
N VAL A 346 2.77 -21.87 -26.17
CA VAL A 346 2.89 -23.34 -26.39
C VAL A 346 4.14 -23.89 -25.68
N ALA A 347 5.28 -23.20 -25.78
CA ALA A 347 6.51 -23.56 -25.10
C ALA A 347 6.63 -23.02 -23.66
N ASN A 348 5.75 -22.09 -23.27
CA ASN A 348 5.69 -21.48 -21.94
C ASN A 348 4.31 -21.68 -21.28
N ALA A 349 3.69 -22.85 -21.44
CA ALA A 349 2.31 -23.09 -21.05
C ALA A 349 2.08 -22.90 -19.55
N THR A 350 3.01 -23.39 -18.71
CA THR A 350 2.94 -23.19 -17.26
C THR A 350 3.09 -21.72 -16.88
N GLY A 351 4.00 -21.00 -17.55
CA GLY A 351 4.17 -19.56 -17.34
C GLY A 351 2.91 -18.76 -17.68
N CYS A 352 2.32 -19.00 -18.84
CA CYS A 352 1.10 -18.31 -19.25
C CYS A 352 -0.11 -18.64 -18.33
N LEU A 353 -0.21 -19.88 -17.86
CA LEU A 353 -1.22 -20.27 -16.87
C LEU A 353 -1.04 -19.51 -15.55
N LEU A 354 0.18 -19.49 -14.98
CA LEU A 354 0.49 -18.76 -13.74
C LEU A 354 0.10 -17.28 -13.84
N VAL A 355 0.41 -16.65 -14.97
CA VAL A 355 0.15 -15.22 -15.20
C VAL A 355 -1.35 -14.93 -15.35
N SER A 356 -2.13 -15.84 -15.91
CA SER A 356 -3.59 -15.65 -16.04
C SER A 356 -4.36 -15.76 -14.72
N ALA A 357 -3.84 -16.55 -13.76
CA ALA A 357 -4.49 -16.81 -12.48
C ALA A 357 -4.29 -15.70 -11.43
N ALA A 358 -3.15 -14.99 -11.46
CA ALA A 358 -2.80 -14.00 -10.46
C ALA A 358 -3.01 -12.57 -10.97
N ARG A 359 -4.13 -11.93 -10.59
CA ARG A 359 -4.42 -10.53 -10.94
C ARG A 359 -4.82 -9.71 -9.72
N PRO A 360 -3.84 -9.17 -8.97
CA PRO A 360 -4.12 -8.16 -7.96
C PRO A 360 -4.82 -6.96 -8.59
N ASP A 361 -5.73 -6.34 -7.85
CA ASP A 361 -6.47 -5.17 -8.31
C ASP A 361 -5.63 -3.89 -8.20
N TYR A 362 -4.62 -3.79 -9.06
CA TYR A 362 -3.71 -2.64 -9.11
C TYR A 362 -4.44 -1.33 -9.44
N ALA A 363 -5.55 -1.39 -10.16
CA ALA A 363 -6.38 -0.20 -10.42
C ALA A 363 -6.94 0.36 -9.10
N ASN A 364 -7.52 -0.51 -8.26
CA ASN A 364 -8.03 -0.08 -6.96
C ASN A 364 -6.91 0.39 -6.02
N TYR A 365 -5.73 -0.23 -6.04
CA TYR A 365 -4.58 0.28 -5.26
C TYR A 365 -4.13 1.66 -5.74
N GLN A 366 -4.16 1.93 -7.04
CA GLN A 366 -3.87 3.25 -7.59
C GLN A 366 -4.93 4.27 -7.16
N HIS A 367 -6.20 3.89 -7.21
CA HIS A 367 -7.29 4.72 -6.72
C HIS A 367 -7.16 5.03 -5.22
N LYS A 368 -6.68 4.08 -4.39
CA LYS A 368 -6.40 4.35 -2.96
C LYS A 368 -5.32 5.42 -2.77
N LEU A 369 -4.30 5.46 -3.62
CA LEU A 369 -3.30 6.53 -3.60
C LEU A 369 -3.92 7.88 -4.01
N GLN A 370 -4.74 7.90 -5.05
CA GLN A 370 -5.47 9.10 -5.46
C GLN A 370 -6.40 9.61 -4.34
N ASP A 371 -7.15 8.73 -3.69
CA ASP A 371 -8.02 9.07 -2.55
C ASP A 371 -7.23 9.58 -1.33
N THR A 372 -5.99 9.14 -1.17
CA THR A 372 -5.09 9.64 -0.12
C THR A 372 -4.57 11.04 -0.48
N ALA A 373 -4.21 11.28 -1.73
CA ALA A 373 -3.83 12.61 -2.22
C ALA A 373 -4.99 13.61 -2.07
N ALA A 374 -6.21 13.19 -2.43
CA ALA A 374 -7.42 13.97 -2.22
C ALA A 374 -7.67 14.28 -0.75
N ALA A 375 -7.47 13.33 0.17
CA ALA A 375 -7.61 13.58 1.60
C ALA A 375 -6.67 14.70 2.09
N VAL A 376 -5.40 14.67 1.69
CA VAL A 376 -4.42 15.71 2.01
C VAL A 376 -4.80 17.05 1.39
N HIS A 377 -5.25 17.04 0.14
CA HIS A 377 -5.76 18.21 -0.56
C HIS A 377 -6.99 18.82 0.13
N THR A 378 -7.91 18.00 0.61
CA THR A 378 -9.07 18.46 1.41
C THR A 378 -8.61 19.12 2.70
N VAL A 379 -7.62 18.57 3.41
CA VAL A 379 -7.06 19.22 4.60
C VAL A 379 -6.49 20.60 4.27
N ALA A 380 -5.78 20.76 3.15
CA ALA A 380 -5.29 22.07 2.72
C ALA A 380 -6.43 23.07 2.45
N ALA A 381 -7.54 22.62 1.85
CA ALA A 381 -8.73 23.45 1.68
C ALA A 381 -9.40 23.81 3.02
N LEU A 382 -9.49 22.87 3.97
CA LEU A 382 -10.00 23.15 5.32
C LEU A 382 -9.15 24.21 6.04
N LEU A 383 -7.82 24.14 5.91
CA LEU A 383 -6.91 25.14 6.47
C LEU A 383 -7.10 26.51 5.79
N TRP A 384 -7.28 26.56 4.47
CA TRP A 384 -7.56 27.81 3.76
C TRP A 384 -8.88 28.46 4.21
N LEU A 385 -9.92 27.66 4.44
CA LEU A 385 -11.21 28.12 4.97
C LEU A 385 -11.07 28.62 6.41
N ARG A 386 -10.29 27.91 7.23
CA ARG A 386 -10.01 28.29 8.62
C ARG A 386 -9.39 29.68 8.73
N ASP A 387 -8.49 30.03 7.82
CA ASP A 387 -7.78 31.32 7.81
C ASP A 387 -8.69 32.51 7.45
N ARG A 388 -9.99 32.25 7.15
CA ARG A 388 -11.01 33.26 6.83
C ARG A 388 -12.24 33.15 7.75
N PRO A 389 -12.07 33.25 9.08
CA PRO A 389 -13.15 32.98 10.03
C PRO A 389 -14.30 34.02 9.97
N ALA A 390 -14.04 35.22 9.44
CA ALA A 390 -15.05 36.27 9.29
C ALA A 390 -15.92 36.11 8.04
N ASP A 391 -15.61 35.19 7.13
CA ASP A 391 -16.37 34.97 5.91
C ASP A 391 -17.60 34.09 6.17
N THR A 392 -18.75 34.75 6.30
CA THR A 392 -20.06 34.14 6.61
C THR A 392 -20.85 33.74 5.36
N ARG A 393 -20.29 33.92 4.16
CA ARG A 393 -20.98 33.53 2.91
C ARG A 393 -21.24 32.02 2.87
N PRO A 394 -22.25 31.57 2.10
CA PRO A 394 -22.52 30.15 1.92
C PRO A 394 -21.26 29.37 1.53
N LEU A 395 -21.10 28.17 2.09
CA LEU A 395 -19.91 27.34 1.88
C LEU A 395 -19.57 27.14 0.40
N ALA A 396 -20.59 26.94 -0.45
CA ALA A 396 -20.42 26.81 -1.89
C ALA A 396 -19.73 28.03 -2.55
N GLN A 397 -20.03 29.25 -2.08
CA GLN A 397 -19.39 30.47 -2.59
C GLN A 397 -17.93 30.56 -2.14
N ARG A 398 -17.64 30.21 -0.89
CA ARG A 398 -16.27 30.17 -0.36
C ARG A 398 -15.41 29.12 -1.08
N LEU A 399 -15.99 27.97 -1.42
CA LEU A 399 -15.33 26.94 -2.24
C LEU A 399 -15.02 27.43 -3.65
N ALA A 400 -15.90 28.24 -4.26
CA ALA A 400 -15.64 28.83 -5.58
C ALA A 400 -14.40 29.75 -5.57
N GLU A 401 -14.08 30.37 -4.44
CA GLU A 401 -12.92 31.24 -4.26
C GLU A 401 -11.62 30.54 -3.86
N LEU A 402 -11.65 29.21 -3.68
CA LEU A 402 -10.42 28.46 -3.44
C LEU A 402 -9.37 28.78 -4.52
N PRO A 403 -8.08 28.88 -4.15
CA PRO A 403 -7.01 28.97 -5.13
C PRO A 403 -7.16 27.88 -6.21
N PRO A 404 -6.77 28.13 -7.47
CA PRO A 404 -6.91 27.13 -8.53
C PRO A 404 -6.30 25.77 -8.18
N ALA A 405 -5.18 25.77 -7.44
CA ALA A 405 -4.53 24.56 -6.93
C ALA A 405 -5.33 23.79 -5.87
N LEU A 406 -6.27 24.44 -5.18
CA LEU A 406 -7.12 23.86 -4.13
C LEU A 406 -8.55 23.52 -4.57
N ARG A 407 -9.02 24.12 -5.67
CA ARG A 407 -10.40 23.94 -6.14
C ARG A 407 -10.64 22.53 -6.70
N GLY A 408 -9.63 21.93 -7.31
CA GLY A 408 -9.73 20.67 -8.05
C GLY A 408 -10.51 20.83 -9.36
N GLN A 409 -10.03 20.24 -10.46
CA GLN A 409 -10.73 20.29 -11.75
C GLN A 409 -11.54 19.00 -11.98
N MET A 410 -10.88 17.85 -11.87
CA MET A 410 -11.49 16.54 -12.15
C MET A 410 -12.29 15.98 -10.99
N ARG A 411 -11.95 16.40 -9.77
CA ARG A 411 -12.58 15.99 -8.52
C ARG A 411 -12.75 17.20 -7.60
N PRO A 412 -13.77 18.05 -7.85
CA PRO A 412 -13.98 19.25 -7.06
C PRO A 412 -14.52 18.92 -5.66
N LEU A 413 -14.14 19.75 -4.68
CA LEU A 413 -14.73 19.74 -3.35
C LEU A 413 -16.16 20.27 -3.41
N GLN A 414 -17.08 19.59 -2.72
CA GLN A 414 -18.48 19.99 -2.64
C GLN A 414 -18.86 20.38 -1.22
N ALA A 415 -19.82 21.29 -1.10
CA ALA A 415 -20.41 21.64 0.19
C ALA A 415 -21.44 20.56 0.58
N GLY A 416 -21.31 19.99 1.78
CA GLY A 416 -22.34 19.13 2.34
C GLY A 416 -23.64 19.91 2.59
N GLY A 417 -24.79 19.24 2.46
CA GLY A 417 -26.10 19.87 2.64
C GLY A 417 -26.36 20.44 4.04
N ASP A 418 -25.58 20.02 5.04
CA ASP A 418 -25.62 20.54 6.41
C ASP A 418 -24.80 21.83 6.61
N GLY A 419 -24.03 22.26 5.60
CA GLY A 419 -23.13 23.41 5.69
C GLY A 419 -21.97 23.24 6.70
N LYS A 420 -21.83 22.06 7.31
CA LYS A 420 -20.83 21.73 8.34
C LYS A 420 -19.71 20.83 7.82
N HIS A 421 -19.86 20.25 6.63
CA HIS A 421 -18.89 19.31 6.06
C HIS A 421 -18.57 19.64 4.60
N LEU A 422 -17.37 19.28 4.16
CA LEU A 422 -17.01 19.11 2.76
C LEU A 422 -17.22 17.66 2.34
N THR A 423 -17.59 17.46 1.09
CA THR A 423 -17.61 16.14 0.46
C THR A 423 -16.66 16.07 -0.73
N ILE A 424 -16.04 14.90 -0.92
CA ILE A 424 -15.18 14.61 -2.06
C ILE A 424 -15.42 13.19 -2.55
N ALA A 425 -15.51 13.03 -3.87
CA ALA A 425 -15.72 11.74 -4.50
C ALA A 425 -14.53 10.81 -4.26
N ARG A 426 -14.82 9.51 -4.10
CA ARG A 426 -13.78 8.48 -4.04
C ARG A 426 -13.67 7.73 -5.35
N TYR A 427 -12.44 7.38 -5.71
CA TYR A 427 -12.20 6.47 -6.83
C TYR A 427 -12.10 5.02 -6.36
N ALA A 428 -11.52 4.77 -5.17
CA ALA A 428 -11.33 3.40 -4.71
C ALA A 428 -12.65 2.76 -4.31
N ARG A 429 -12.80 1.47 -4.61
CA ARG A 429 -13.96 0.69 -4.16
C ARG A 429 -13.95 0.61 -2.63
N ARG A 430 -15.11 0.88 -2.02
CA ARG A 430 -15.35 0.64 -0.59
C ARG A 430 -15.74 -0.81 -0.37
N GLU A 431 -15.36 -1.36 0.78
CA GLU A 431 -15.79 -2.68 1.23
C GLU A 431 -17.30 -2.68 1.57
N ASP A 432 -17.86 -1.53 1.97
CA ASP A 432 -19.27 -1.37 2.40
C ASP A 432 -20.16 -0.57 1.42
N GLY A 433 -19.77 -0.44 0.14
CA GLY A 433 -20.57 0.25 -0.90
C GLY A 433 -20.21 1.72 -1.15
N ALA A 434 -20.72 2.30 -2.25
CA ALA A 434 -20.34 3.63 -2.75
C ALA A 434 -20.77 4.78 -1.82
N GLY A 435 -19.86 5.74 -1.59
CA GLY A 435 -20.15 6.96 -0.85
C GLY A 435 -18.97 7.91 -0.84
N ASP A 436 -19.25 9.21 -0.93
CA ASP A 436 -18.28 10.29 -0.84
C ASP A 436 -17.64 10.34 0.56
N ASP A 437 -16.40 10.84 0.63
CA ASP A 437 -15.81 11.15 1.93
C ASP A 437 -16.40 12.43 2.50
N ARG A 438 -16.64 12.44 3.80
CA ARG A 438 -17.15 13.60 4.53
C ARG A 438 -16.09 14.12 5.48
N TRP A 439 -15.79 15.41 5.36
CA TRP A 439 -14.74 16.08 6.11
C TRP A 439 -15.35 17.24 6.89
N PRO A 440 -15.27 17.28 8.22
CA PRO A 440 -15.89 18.36 8.98
C PRO A 440 -15.15 19.68 8.76
N LEU A 441 -15.91 20.77 8.70
CA LEU A 441 -15.33 22.10 8.65
C LEU A 441 -14.66 22.47 9.99
N PRO A 442 -13.58 23.26 9.97
CA PRO A 442 -13.02 23.84 11.18
C PRO A 442 -14.11 24.56 11.99
N ALA A 443 -14.04 24.46 13.32
CA ALA A 443 -14.99 25.07 14.25
C ALA A 443 -16.48 24.62 14.14
N SER A 444 -16.83 23.68 13.25
CA SER A 444 -18.23 23.27 13.03
C SER A 444 -18.91 22.57 14.22
N ARG A 445 -18.13 22.09 15.19
CA ARG A 445 -18.59 21.35 16.39
C ARG A 445 -18.32 22.10 17.71
N LEU A 446 -17.98 23.39 17.67
CA LEU A 446 -17.68 24.18 18.88
C LEU A 446 -18.84 24.22 19.89
N ALA A 447 -20.07 24.43 19.42
CA ALA A 447 -21.25 24.50 20.28
C ALA A 447 -21.59 23.14 20.92
N GLU A 448 -21.21 22.04 20.27
CA GLU A 448 -21.42 20.67 20.76
C GLU A 448 -20.47 20.36 21.92
N ARG A 449 -19.25 20.92 21.90
CA ARG A 449 -18.24 20.79 22.98
C ARG A 449 -18.57 21.60 24.24
N ALA A 450 -19.14 22.80 24.08
CA ALA A 450 -19.57 23.64 25.21
C ALA A 450 -20.67 22.96 26.04
N SER A 451 -21.58 22.24 25.37
CA SER A 451 -22.69 21.53 26.02
C SER A 451 -22.24 20.27 26.80
N THR A 452 -21.13 19.64 26.40
CA THR A 452 -20.60 18.41 27.04
C THR A 452 -19.65 18.68 28.20
N THR A 453 -19.21 19.92 28.41
CA THR A 453 -18.32 20.29 29.54
C THR A 453 -19.12 20.64 30.82
N ILE A 454 -20.45 20.71 30.73
CA ILE A 454 -21.36 21.08 31.84
C ILE A 454 -22.06 19.85 32.47
N GLN A 455 -21.82 18.65 31.94
CA GLN A 455 -22.20 17.37 32.56
C GLN A 455 -20.97 16.69 33.13
#